data_AF-A9FW34-F1
#
_entry.id   AF-A9FW34-F1
#
_cell.length_a   1.000
_cell.length_b   1.000
_cell.length_c   1.000
_cell.angle_alpha   90.00
_cell.angle_beta   90.00
_cell.angle_gamma   90.00
#
_symmetry.space_group_name_H-M   'P 1'
#
loop_
_entity.id
_entity.type
_entity.pdbx_description
1 polymer ?
#
loop_
_entity_poly.entity_id
_entity_poly.type
_entity_poly.pdbx_seq_one_letter_code
_entity_poly.pdbx_strand_id
1 'polypeptide(L)'
;MLQDIHPHAAFIVGVMGFSLTLGCAGEPGTAEALGESSDAFSTAPGEPNHEEITSAALAFLKPAVISALKIGNVSTDAELHFSNAAHFDDCNFSGGAAFIAEKQAEAVAALGPGLAQLGGEALALLAFSRSLHAVQDFYAHTNWVELGGDVLVDQSLTAFPALTPYSAVPSTGFIVVQGQKPRGASVTRDDDAPYPEYAIVTFRQRRTTAHGLVSGTVDYEPGDDCPPPVAMTHDELSKDKTSLTDRVEQHLAAKSLAIQQTRHEWCRLNQLAHDAWGDAGTARLAAWVADPGSAPDCTTE
;
A
#
# COMPACT_ATOMS: atom_id res chain seq x y z
N MET A 1 -52.08 -37.91 10.39
CA MET A 1 -52.24 -39.09 11.27
C MET A 1 -50.83 -39.57 11.60
N LEU A 2 -50.28 -39.25 12.78
CA LEU A 2 -50.36 -40.07 14.02
C LEU A 2 -49.94 -41.51 13.71
N GLN A 3 -48.96 -42.16 14.31
CA GLN A 3 -48.20 -42.05 15.57
C GLN A 3 -46.95 -42.94 15.35
N ASP A 4 -45.80 -42.77 16.01
CA ASP A 4 -45.56 -43.34 17.33
C ASP A 4 -44.22 -42.87 17.94
N ILE A 5 -44.19 -42.92 19.27
CA ILE A 5 -43.30 -42.24 20.20
C ILE A 5 -42.65 -43.29 21.14
N HIS A 6 -41.30 -43.24 21.28
CA HIS A 6 -40.42 -43.62 22.43
C HIS A 6 -40.41 -45.10 22.94
N PRO A 7 -39.38 -45.60 23.71
CA PRO A 7 -38.55 -44.87 24.70
C PRO A 7 -37.06 -45.23 24.93
N HIS A 8 -36.41 -44.30 25.67
CA HIS A 8 -35.34 -44.38 26.68
C HIS A 8 -34.29 -45.52 26.71
N ALA A 9 -33.01 -45.10 26.81
CA ALA A 9 -32.08 -45.57 27.85
C ALA A 9 -30.99 -44.51 28.13
N ALA A 10 -30.77 -44.23 29.41
CA ALA A 10 -29.77 -43.31 29.96
C ALA A 10 -28.71 -44.12 30.73
N PHE A 11 -27.44 -43.69 30.71
CA PHE A 11 -26.39 -43.94 31.73
C PHE A 11 -25.23 -42.96 31.44
N ILE A 12 -25.04 -41.88 32.21
CA ILE A 12 -24.24 -41.71 33.45
C ILE A 12 -22.71 -41.53 33.22
N VAL A 13 -22.30 -40.28 33.47
CA VAL A 13 -21.15 -39.79 34.27
C VAL A 13 -19.71 -40.14 33.86
N GLY A 14 -18.97 -39.08 33.50
CA GLY A 14 -17.52 -38.98 33.60
C GLY A 14 -17.13 -37.52 33.83
N VAL A 15 -17.15 -37.10 35.10
CA VAL A 15 -16.63 -35.79 35.54
C VAL A 15 -15.11 -35.89 35.68
N MET A 16 -14.38 -35.10 34.90
CA MET A 16 -13.06 -34.58 35.26
C MET A 16 -13.18 -33.06 35.10
N GLY A 17 -13.15 -32.22 36.14
CA GLY A 17 -12.23 -32.26 37.26
C GLY A 17 -10.93 -31.56 36.91
N PHE A 18 -10.99 -30.36 36.32
CA PHE A 18 -9.83 -29.48 36.18
C PHE A 18 -9.91 -28.35 37.21
N SER A 19 -9.03 -28.43 38.18
CA SER A 19 -8.91 -27.49 39.30
C SER A 19 -8.56 -26.09 38.81
N LEU A 20 -9.33 -25.12 39.32
CA LEU A 20 -8.97 -23.71 39.39
C LEU A 20 -7.82 -23.54 40.39
N THR A 21 -6.69 -23.02 39.93
CA THR A 21 -5.73 -22.31 40.80
C THR A 21 -5.74 -20.84 40.43
N LEU A 22 -6.30 -20.03 41.33
CA LEU A 22 -6.11 -18.59 41.38
C LEU A 22 -4.64 -18.30 41.72
N GLY A 23 -3.97 -17.54 40.86
CA GLY A 23 -2.69 -16.88 41.14
C GLY A 23 -2.74 -15.46 40.59
N CYS A 24 -2.64 -14.47 41.47
CA CYS A 24 -2.73 -13.06 41.15
C CYS A 24 -1.43 -12.49 40.55
N ALA A 25 -1.61 -11.45 39.72
CA ALA A 25 -0.73 -10.30 39.47
C ALA A 25 0.62 -10.52 38.77
N GLY A 26 0.76 -9.92 37.59
CA GLY A 26 2.07 -9.64 36.96
C GLY A 26 2.02 -9.49 35.44
N GLU A 27 1.77 -8.27 34.97
CA GLU A 27 2.16 -7.67 33.67
C GLU A 27 1.55 -8.18 32.33
N PRO A 28 1.09 -7.27 31.44
CA PRO A 28 0.70 -7.61 30.08
C PRO A 28 1.94 -7.78 29.20
N GLY A 29 2.39 -9.03 29.05
CA GLY A 29 3.28 -9.42 27.97
C GLY A 29 2.51 -9.47 26.65
N THR A 30 2.64 -8.44 25.81
CA THR A 30 2.20 -8.45 24.41
C THR A 30 3.09 -7.59 23.49
N ALA A 31 4.42 -7.64 23.70
CA ALA A 31 5.39 -7.02 22.78
C ALA A 31 6.51 -7.98 22.32
N GLU A 32 6.69 -9.14 22.95
CA GLU A 32 7.81 -10.05 22.65
C GLU A 32 7.53 -11.07 21.53
N ALA A 33 6.29 -11.17 21.02
CA ALA A 33 5.96 -12.13 19.95
C ALA A 33 6.19 -11.60 18.52
N LEU A 34 6.63 -10.35 18.36
CA LEU A 34 7.00 -9.74 17.06
C LEU A 34 8.50 -9.36 17.00
N GLY A 35 9.28 -9.75 18.01
CA GLY A 35 10.64 -9.24 18.24
C GLY A 35 11.80 -10.13 17.79
N GLU A 36 11.57 -11.35 17.28
CA GLU A 36 12.65 -12.32 17.00
C GLU A 36 12.88 -12.62 15.50
N SER A 37 12.46 -11.76 14.58
CA SER A 37 12.76 -11.93 13.14
C SER A 37 13.05 -10.64 12.37
N SER A 38 13.45 -9.55 13.03
CA SER A 38 13.78 -8.29 12.35
C SER A 38 15.22 -8.20 11.80
N ASP A 39 16.05 -9.21 12.03
CA ASP A 39 17.48 -9.17 11.65
C ASP A 39 17.80 -9.78 10.28
N ALA A 40 16.79 -10.23 9.52
CA ALA A 40 17.06 -10.83 8.22
C ALA A 40 15.85 -10.80 7.29
N PHE A 41 15.31 -9.64 6.95
CA PHE A 41 14.56 -9.47 5.70
C PHE A 41 14.59 -7.99 5.32
N SER A 42 15.61 -7.64 4.53
CA SER A 42 15.46 -6.83 3.32
C SER A 42 15.64 -7.85 2.20
N THR A 43 14.64 -8.07 1.35
CA THR A 43 14.53 -9.20 0.41
C THR A 43 15.57 -9.24 -0.73
N ALA A 44 16.52 -8.29 -0.81
CA ALA A 44 17.75 -8.23 -1.64
C ALA A 44 17.61 -8.26 -3.20
N PRO A 45 18.49 -7.63 -4.02
CA PRO A 45 19.51 -6.61 -3.74
C PRO A 45 19.02 -5.22 -4.18
N GLY A 46 18.87 -4.29 -3.26
CA GLY A 46 18.50 -2.90 -3.50
C GLY A 46 18.81 -2.04 -2.28
N GLU A 47 18.82 -0.72 -2.44
CA GLU A 47 18.95 0.20 -1.32
C GLU A 47 17.66 0.15 -0.47
N PRO A 48 17.73 0.33 0.87
CA PRO A 48 16.57 0.22 1.78
C PRO A 48 15.59 1.40 1.59
N ASN A 49 14.96 1.48 0.42
CA ASN A 49 14.23 2.66 -0.03
C ASN A 49 12.87 2.79 0.64
N HIS A 50 12.10 1.70 0.74
CA HIS A 50 10.83 1.70 1.47
C HIS A 50 11.01 2.06 2.95
N GLU A 51 12.04 1.50 3.57
CA GLU A 51 12.41 1.75 4.95
C GLU A 51 12.78 3.22 5.19
N GLU A 52 13.57 3.80 4.28
CA GLU A 52 13.99 5.19 4.34
C GLU A 52 12.82 6.15 4.08
N ILE A 53 11.98 5.87 3.07
CA ILE A 53 10.78 6.66 2.78
C ILE A 53 9.85 6.67 4.00
N THR A 54 9.58 5.49 4.57
CA THR A 54 8.73 5.33 5.75
C THR A 54 9.30 6.08 6.96
N SER A 55 10.62 5.95 7.20
CA SER A 55 11.29 6.62 8.31
C SER A 55 11.27 8.15 8.15
N ALA A 56 11.49 8.66 6.94
CA ALA A 56 11.50 10.09 6.65
C ALA A 56 10.10 10.71 6.74
N ALA A 57 9.10 10.07 6.14
CA ALA A 57 7.73 10.58 6.10
C ALA A 57 7.05 10.59 7.48
N LEU A 58 7.31 9.56 8.29
CA LEU A 58 6.59 9.27 9.54
C LEU A 58 7.47 9.40 10.79
N ALA A 59 8.55 10.19 10.72
CA ALA A 59 9.52 10.38 11.82
C ALA A 59 8.91 10.89 13.14
N PHE A 60 7.69 11.44 13.11
CA PHE A 60 6.96 11.92 14.28
C PHE A 60 6.29 10.80 15.10
N LEU A 61 6.23 9.57 14.56
CA LEU A 61 5.69 8.39 15.24
C LEU A 61 6.69 7.81 16.25
N LYS A 62 6.19 7.00 17.18
CA LYS A 62 7.03 6.25 18.12
C LYS A 62 7.97 5.30 17.38
N PRO A 63 9.22 5.12 17.85
CA PRO A 63 10.18 4.22 17.20
C PRO A 63 9.65 2.80 16.98
N ALA A 64 8.91 2.25 17.95
CA ALA A 64 8.31 0.92 17.82
C ALA A 64 7.26 0.84 16.68
N VAL A 65 6.49 1.91 16.49
CA VAL A 65 5.51 2.01 15.40
C VAL A 65 6.23 2.10 14.05
N ILE A 66 7.24 2.96 13.94
CA ILE A 66 8.05 3.05 12.71
C ILE A 66 8.69 1.69 12.38
N SER A 67 9.25 1.01 13.38
CA SER A 67 9.81 -0.34 13.19
C SER A 67 8.79 -1.32 12.64
N ALA A 68 7.59 -1.37 13.23
CA ALA A 68 6.51 -2.24 12.77
C ALA A 68 6.06 -1.91 11.33
N LEU A 69 5.95 -0.62 10.99
CA LEU A 69 5.60 -0.19 9.63
C LEU A 69 6.66 -0.59 8.61
N LYS A 70 7.95 -0.46 8.95
CA LYS A 70 9.05 -0.89 8.09
C LYS A 70 9.04 -2.40 7.87
N ILE A 71 8.88 -3.18 8.94
CA ILE A 71 8.78 -4.64 8.87
C ILE A 71 7.60 -5.03 7.98
N GLY A 72 6.43 -4.44 8.20
CA GLY A 72 5.25 -4.73 7.42
C GLY A 72 5.41 -4.32 5.94
N ASN A 73 6.09 -3.21 5.67
CA ASN A 73 6.38 -2.78 4.30
C ASN A 73 7.27 -3.81 3.59
N VAL A 74 8.42 -4.16 4.17
CA VAL A 74 9.34 -5.15 3.60
C VAL A 74 8.73 -6.55 3.51
N SER A 75 7.87 -6.93 4.45
CA SER A 75 7.16 -8.22 4.36
C SER A 75 6.23 -8.29 3.15
N THR A 76 5.80 -7.15 2.60
CA THR A 76 4.96 -7.10 1.40
C THR A 76 5.70 -7.69 0.20
N ASP A 77 6.98 -7.32 0.00
CA ASP A 77 7.84 -7.91 -1.04
C ASP A 77 7.99 -9.42 -0.91
N ALA A 78 7.99 -9.95 0.32
CA ALA A 78 8.17 -11.38 0.56
C ALA A 78 6.86 -12.17 0.43
N GLU A 79 5.78 -11.65 1.02
CA GLU A 79 4.50 -12.35 1.13
C GLU A 79 3.63 -12.16 -0.10
N LEU A 80 3.77 -11.02 -0.79
CA LEU A 80 3.03 -10.66 -2.00
C LEU A 80 3.94 -10.50 -3.22
N HIS A 81 5.12 -11.12 -3.20
CA HIS A 81 6.14 -11.06 -4.24
C HIS A 81 5.62 -11.22 -5.68
N PHE A 82 4.53 -11.97 -5.86
CA PHE A 82 3.92 -12.25 -7.15
C PHE A 82 2.59 -11.50 -7.38
N SER A 83 2.44 -10.31 -6.81
CA SER A 83 1.24 -9.51 -6.93
C SER A 83 1.50 -8.19 -7.63
N ASN A 84 1.10 -8.11 -8.90
CA ASN A 84 1.18 -6.87 -9.70
C ASN A 84 0.43 -5.72 -9.01
N ALA A 85 -0.67 -6.02 -8.30
CA ALA A 85 -1.43 -5.03 -7.56
C ALA A 85 -0.67 -4.50 -6.32
N ALA A 86 0.03 -5.36 -5.58
CA ALA A 86 0.82 -4.91 -4.43
C ALA A 86 2.03 -4.07 -4.84
N HIS A 87 2.58 -4.31 -6.04
CA HIS A 87 3.79 -3.67 -6.55
C HIS A 87 3.55 -2.62 -7.64
N PHE A 88 2.29 -2.30 -7.94
CA PHE A 88 1.94 -1.39 -9.04
C PHE A 88 2.57 -1.75 -10.41
N ASP A 89 2.86 -3.03 -10.64
CA ASP A 89 3.49 -3.54 -11.85
C ASP A 89 2.45 -3.87 -12.95
N ASP A 90 2.96 -4.16 -14.14
CA ASP A 90 2.27 -4.59 -15.34
C ASP A 90 1.14 -3.67 -15.82
N CYS A 91 1.24 -2.36 -15.58
CA CYS A 91 0.17 -1.40 -15.84
C CYS A 91 -1.15 -1.76 -15.13
N ASN A 92 -1.12 -2.58 -14.06
CA ASN A 92 -2.31 -2.96 -13.29
C ASN A 92 -2.73 -1.84 -12.33
N PHE A 93 -2.97 -0.64 -12.85
CA PHE A 93 -3.36 0.55 -12.07
C PHE A 93 -4.66 0.36 -11.32
N SER A 94 -5.63 -0.30 -11.95
CA SER A 94 -6.92 -0.61 -11.32
C SER A 94 -6.73 -1.53 -10.11
N GLY A 95 -5.91 -2.57 -10.25
CA GLY A 95 -5.57 -3.49 -9.17
C GLY A 95 -4.78 -2.83 -8.06
N GLY A 96 -3.73 -2.06 -8.39
CA GLY A 96 -2.93 -1.36 -7.39
C GLY A 96 -3.71 -0.33 -6.60
N ALA A 97 -4.53 0.48 -7.27
CA ALA A 97 -5.41 1.45 -6.59
C ALA A 97 -6.43 0.75 -5.68
N ALA A 98 -7.02 -0.36 -6.14
CA ALA A 98 -7.95 -1.15 -5.33
C ALA A 98 -7.24 -1.79 -4.13
N PHE A 99 -6.01 -2.28 -4.30
CA PHE A 99 -5.21 -2.85 -3.22
C PHE A 99 -4.93 -1.82 -2.13
N ILE A 100 -4.48 -0.60 -2.49
CA ILE A 100 -4.28 0.49 -1.53
C ILE A 100 -5.58 0.75 -0.74
N ALA A 101 -6.70 0.96 -1.44
CA ALA A 101 -7.98 1.25 -0.80
C ALA A 101 -8.46 0.11 0.12
N GLU A 102 -8.27 -1.15 -0.29
CA GLU A 102 -8.56 -2.33 0.52
C GLU A 102 -7.73 -2.35 1.81
N LYS A 103 -6.42 -2.12 1.71
CA LYS A 103 -5.52 -2.13 2.87
C LYS A 103 -5.74 -0.94 3.80
N GLN A 104 -6.15 0.21 3.28
CA GLN A 104 -6.67 1.31 4.10
C GLN A 104 -7.93 0.90 4.87
N ALA A 105 -8.89 0.25 4.21
CA ALA A 105 -10.12 -0.20 4.85
C ALA A 105 -9.87 -1.27 5.93
N GLU A 106 -8.95 -2.21 5.69
CA GLU A 106 -8.50 -3.20 6.67
C GLU A 106 -7.87 -2.52 7.89
N ALA A 107 -6.98 -1.53 7.68
CA ALA A 107 -6.35 -0.78 8.76
C ALA A 107 -7.40 -0.04 9.60
N VAL A 108 -8.34 0.65 8.95
CA VAL A 108 -9.44 1.36 9.62
C VAL A 108 -10.31 0.39 10.41
N ALA A 109 -10.69 -0.76 9.84
CA ALA A 109 -11.47 -1.77 10.54
C ALA A 109 -10.76 -2.26 11.80
N ALA A 110 -9.45 -2.53 11.72
CA ALA A 110 -8.61 -2.97 12.83
C ALA A 110 -8.43 -1.91 13.93
N LEU A 111 -8.61 -0.63 13.60
CA LEU A 111 -8.66 0.49 14.55
C LEU A 111 -9.98 0.58 15.32
N GLY A 112 -11.00 -0.20 14.96
CA GLY A 112 -12.29 -0.23 15.66
C GLY A 112 -12.19 -0.60 17.15
N PRO A 113 -13.07 -0.08 18.01
CA PRO A 113 -12.99 -0.24 19.47
C PRO A 113 -13.11 -1.70 19.95
N GLY A 114 -13.78 -2.57 19.19
CA GLY A 114 -13.93 -3.99 19.52
C GLY A 114 -12.67 -4.84 19.34
N LEU A 115 -11.70 -4.37 18.55
CA LEU A 115 -10.49 -5.14 18.20
C LEU A 115 -9.25 -4.71 18.99
N ALA A 116 -9.32 -3.61 19.74
CA ALA A 116 -8.21 -3.10 20.54
C ALA A 116 -7.69 -4.13 21.56
N GLN A 117 -8.56 -5.00 22.06
CA GLN A 117 -8.21 -6.05 23.03
C GLN A 117 -7.71 -7.35 22.38
N LEU A 118 -7.73 -7.46 21.04
CA LEU A 118 -7.48 -8.68 20.27
C LEU A 118 -6.30 -8.55 19.29
N GLY A 119 -5.34 -7.68 19.57
CA GLY A 119 -4.20 -7.46 18.68
C GLY A 119 -4.52 -6.61 17.44
N GLY A 120 -5.64 -5.88 17.44
CA GLY A 120 -6.04 -5.01 16.33
C GLY A 120 -5.01 -3.93 15.98
N GLU A 121 -4.10 -3.58 16.89
CA GLU A 121 -3.01 -2.64 16.58
C GLU A 121 -2.00 -3.24 15.60
N ALA A 122 -1.56 -4.49 15.80
CA ALA A 122 -0.66 -5.17 14.87
C ALA A 122 -1.30 -5.35 13.50
N LEU A 123 -2.60 -5.69 13.46
CA LEU A 123 -3.35 -5.78 12.20
C LEU A 123 -3.46 -4.44 11.48
N ALA A 124 -3.73 -3.35 12.23
CA ALA A 124 -3.81 -2.01 11.66
C ALA A 124 -2.47 -1.57 11.07
N LEU A 125 -1.37 -1.81 11.79
CA LEU A 125 -0.02 -1.48 11.33
C LEU A 125 0.37 -2.28 10.09
N LEU A 126 0.10 -3.59 10.04
CA LEU A 126 0.41 -4.43 8.89
C LEU A 126 -0.41 -4.05 7.65
N ALA A 127 -1.70 -3.79 7.81
CA ALA A 127 -2.54 -3.35 6.70
C ALA A 127 -2.09 -1.97 6.20
N PHE A 128 -1.84 -1.02 7.11
CA PHE A 128 -1.35 0.30 6.71
C PHE A 128 0.01 0.21 6.02
N SER A 129 0.95 -0.59 6.52
CA SER A 129 2.27 -0.74 5.88
C SER A 129 2.18 -1.31 4.47
N ARG A 130 1.25 -2.24 4.20
CA ARG A 130 1.01 -2.77 2.84
C ARG A 130 0.42 -1.72 1.91
N SER A 131 -0.49 -0.89 2.42
CA SER A 131 -0.99 0.28 1.68
C SER A 131 0.15 1.25 1.34
N LEU A 132 1.07 1.50 2.28
CA LEU A 132 2.22 2.38 2.06
C LEU A 132 3.22 1.78 1.05
N HIS A 133 3.44 0.47 1.09
CA HIS A 133 4.30 -0.21 0.13
C HIS A 133 3.83 0.03 -1.31
N ALA A 134 2.57 -0.30 -1.61
CA ALA A 134 2.00 -0.12 -2.95
C ALA A 134 2.02 1.35 -3.42
N VAL A 135 1.78 2.32 -2.52
CA VAL A 135 1.82 3.74 -2.92
C VAL A 135 3.25 4.25 -3.17
N GLN A 136 4.25 3.64 -2.53
CA GLN A 136 5.66 3.95 -2.79
C GLN A 136 6.08 3.36 -4.15
N ASP A 137 5.67 2.12 -4.43
CA ASP A 137 5.90 1.46 -5.71
C ASP A 137 5.21 2.16 -6.88
N PHE A 138 4.06 2.82 -6.66
CA PHE A 138 3.48 3.69 -7.67
C PHE A 138 4.49 4.70 -8.24
N TYR A 139 5.27 5.37 -7.40
CA TYR A 139 6.26 6.35 -7.88
C TYR A 139 7.52 5.68 -8.43
N ALA A 140 7.88 4.51 -7.91
CA ALA A 140 9.10 3.81 -8.31
C ALA A 140 8.94 3.04 -9.63
N HIS A 141 7.77 2.47 -9.90
CA HIS A 141 7.51 1.54 -11.00
C HIS A 141 6.65 2.13 -12.11
N THR A 142 6.15 3.37 -11.98
CA THR A 142 5.45 4.06 -13.07
C THR A 142 6.34 5.07 -13.78
N ASN A 143 5.90 5.57 -14.94
CA ASN A 143 6.57 6.67 -15.63
C ASN A 143 6.18 8.07 -15.08
N TRP A 144 5.62 8.18 -13.86
CA TRP A 144 5.06 9.42 -13.31
C TRP A 144 6.00 10.63 -13.42
N VAL A 145 7.26 10.46 -12.99
CA VAL A 145 8.25 11.55 -12.97
C VAL A 145 8.79 11.86 -14.37
N GLU A 146 8.91 10.85 -15.23
CA GLU A 146 9.32 11.00 -16.62
C GLU A 146 8.28 11.78 -17.45
N LEU A 147 7.00 11.70 -17.08
CA LEU A 147 5.93 12.52 -17.64
C LEU A 147 5.91 13.97 -17.10
N GLY A 148 6.80 14.31 -16.16
CA GLY A 148 6.83 15.61 -15.49
C GLY A 148 5.87 15.73 -14.30
N GLY A 149 5.41 14.61 -13.73
CA GLY A 149 4.60 14.62 -12.52
C GLY A 149 5.40 15.09 -11.31
N ASP A 150 5.02 16.22 -10.74
CA ASP A 150 5.65 16.88 -9.58
C ASP A 150 4.67 17.11 -8.41
N VAL A 151 3.47 16.54 -8.52
CA VAL A 151 2.41 16.57 -7.52
C VAL A 151 2.08 15.16 -7.03
N LEU A 152 1.35 15.08 -5.92
CA LEU A 152 0.80 13.82 -5.40
C LEU A 152 -0.22 13.23 -6.38
N VAL A 153 -0.23 11.90 -6.52
CA VAL A 153 -1.23 11.18 -7.31
C VAL A 153 -2.64 11.46 -6.81
N ASP A 154 -2.81 11.56 -5.50
CA ASP A 154 -4.05 11.99 -4.86
C ASP A 154 -3.78 12.71 -3.53
N GLN A 155 -4.51 13.81 -3.31
CA GLN A 155 -4.47 14.63 -2.09
C GLN A 155 -5.79 14.56 -1.31
N SER A 156 -6.75 13.73 -1.74
CA SER A 156 -8.01 13.61 -1.01
C SER A 156 -7.81 12.82 0.27
N LEU A 157 -8.49 13.23 1.35
CA LEU A 157 -8.54 12.45 2.60
C LEU A 157 -9.57 11.32 2.57
N THR A 158 -10.16 11.04 1.39
CA THR A 158 -11.05 9.89 1.18
C THR A 158 -10.26 8.63 0.87
N ALA A 159 -10.91 7.47 0.70
CA ALA A 159 -10.23 6.25 0.28
C ALA A 159 -9.46 6.49 -1.04
N PHE A 160 -8.32 5.82 -1.21
CA PHE A 160 -7.48 6.02 -2.40
C PHE A 160 -8.31 5.85 -3.68
N PRO A 161 -8.24 6.81 -4.62
CA PRO A 161 -9.15 6.84 -5.75
C PRO A 161 -8.88 5.69 -6.71
N ALA A 162 -9.94 5.19 -7.34
CA ALA A 162 -9.80 4.21 -8.41
C ALA A 162 -9.08 4.82 -9.63
N LEU A 163 -8.00 4.18 -10.07
CA LEU A 163 -7.29 4.54 -11.30
C LEU A 163 -7.90 3.76 -12.47
N THR A 164 -8.95 4.34 -13.08
CA THR A 164 -9.73 3.68 -14.12
C THR A 164 -8.99 3.67 -15.47
N PRO A 165 -8.97 2.56 -16.22
CA PRO A 165 -8.29 2.49 -17.51
C PRO A 165 -8.78 3.57 -18.48
N TYR A 166 -7.82 4.23 -19.12
CA TYR A 166 -8.00 5.33 -20.06
C TYR A 166 -8.76 6.54 -19.53
N SER A 167 -8.76 6.73 -18.21
CA SER A 167 -9.25 7.93 -17.55
C SER A 167 -8.08 8.83 -17.14
N ALA A 168 -8.36 10.13 -17.05
CA ALA A 168 -7.38 11.10 -16.59
C ALA A 168 -7.20 11.00 -15.06
N VAL A 169 -5.96 10.97 -14.59
CA VAL A 169 -5.62 11.16 -13.18
C VAL A 169 -5.93 12.62 -12.82
N PRO A 170 -6.77 12.90 -11.80
CA PRO A 170 -7.24 14.25 -11.52
C PRO A 170 -6.13 15.28 -11.27
N SER A 171 -5.01 14.88 -10.65
CA SER A 171 -3.94 15.80 -10.26
C SER A 171 -3.05 16.27 -11.43
N THR A 172 -2.89 15.46 -12.48
CA THR A 172 -1.97 15.75 -13.60
C THR A 172 -2.63 15.76 -14.97
N GLY A 173 -3.80 15.12 -15.10
CA GLY A 173 -4.44 14.86 -16.39
C GLY A 173 -3.79 13.71 -17.19
N PHE A 174 -2.81 13.01 -16.63
CA PHE A 174 -2.22 11.83 -17.28
C PHE A 174 -3.27 10.75 -17.48
N ILE A 175 -3.27 10.08 -18.63
CA ILE A 175 -4.25 9.04 -18.95
C ILE A 175 -3.70 7.71 -18.47
N VAL A 176 -4.42 7.03 -17.56
CA VAL A 176 -4.08 5.67 -17.13
C VAL A 176 -4.11 4.74 -18.34
N VAL A 177 -2.97 4.16 -18.73
CA VAL A 177 -2.90 3.23 -19.87
C VAL A 177 -2.88 1.82 -19.32
N GLN A 178 -4.02 1.13 -19.42
CA GLN A 178 -4.19 -0.25 -18.95
C GLN A 178 -5.13 -1.03 -19.88
N GLY A 179 -4.75 -2.24 -20.23
CA GLY A 179 -5.53 -3.23 -20.95
C GLY A 179 -5.94 -2.79 -22.36
N GLN A 180 -7.16 -3.16 -22.75
CA GLN A 180 -7.63 -2.91 -24.12
C GLN A 180 -7.95 -1.43 -24.36
N LYS A 181 -7.20 -0.80 -25.25
CA LYS A 181 -7.44 0.61 -25.64
C LYS A 181 -8.82 0.88 -26.25
N PRO A 182 -9.43 2.04 -25.97
CA PRO A 182 -10.69 2.46 -26.58
C PRO A 182 -10.60 2.49 -28.12
N ARG A 183 -11.74 2.26 -28.78
CA ARG A 183 -11.81 2.36 -30.24
C ARG A 183 -11.39 3.75 -30.72
N GLY A 184 -10.51 3.78 -31.71
CA GLY A 184 -9.97 5.01 -32.29
C GLY A 184 -8.94 5.74 -31.41
N ALA A 185 -8.50 5.12 -30.30
CA ALA A 185 -7.35 5.59 -29.55
C ALA A 185 -6.05 4.93 -30.04
N SER A 186 -4.92 5.61 -29.86
CA SER A 186 -3.57 5.08 -30.03
C SER A 186 -2.72 5.42 -28.82
N VAL A 187 -1.83 4.50 -28.45
CA VAL A 187 -0.78 4.69 -27.45
C VAL A 187 0.56 4.40 -28.14
N THR A 188 1.54 5.28 -27.95
CA THR A 188 2.83 5.20 -28.62
C THR A 188 3.94 5.69 -27.70
N ARG A 189 5.13 5.11 -27.80
CA ARG A 189 6.39 5.63 -27.26
C ARG A 189 7.45 5.64 -28.36
N ASP A 190 8.56 6.32 -28.12
CA ASP A 190 9.77 6.25 -28.95
C ASP A 190 10.76 5.31 -28.26
N ASP A 191 10.83 4.06 -28.70
CA ASP A 191 11.66 3.03 -28.07
C ASP A 191 13.15 3.15 -28.40
N ASP A 192 13.50 3.98 -29.38
CA ASP A 192 14.89 4.30 -29.75
C ASP A 192 15.44 5.53 -28.99
N ALA A 193 14.61 6.25 -28.23
CA ALA A 193 15.00 7.43 -27.49
C ALA A 193 15.88 7.10 -26.26
N PRO A 194 16.76 8.01 -25.80
CA PRO A 194 17.45 7.84 -24.53
C PRO A 194 16.46 7.94 -23.34
N TYR A 195 16.89 7.49 -22.16
CA TYR A 195 16.18 7.79 -20.92
C TYR A 195 16.39 9.28 -20.53
N PRO A 196 15.37 10.00 -20.04
CA PRO A 196 14.01 9.54 -19.73
C PRO A 196 13.01 9.57 -20.90
N GLU A 197 13.39 10.05 -22.09
CA GLU A 197 12.48 10.27 -23.21
C GLU A 197 11.76 9.00 -23.70
N TYR A 198 12.39 7.82 -23.69
CA TYR A 198 11.70 6.59 -24.12
C TYR A 198 10.55 6.17 -23.20
N ALA A 199 10.58 6.62 -21.94
CA ALA A 199 9.52 6.35 -20.96
C ALA A 199 8.29 7.26 -21.16
N ILE A 200 8.38 8.25 -22.05
CA ILE A 200 7.28 9.15 -22.37
C ILE A 200 6.29 8.45 -23.30
N VAL A 201 5.16 8.04 -22.74
CA VAL A 201 4.04 7.49 -23.51
C VAL A 201 3.09 8.60 -23.91
N THR A 202 2.67 8.60 -25.18
CA THR A 202 1.65 9.50 -25.71
C THR A 202 0.34 8.74 -25.96
N PHE A 203 -0.74 9.19 -25.33
CA PHE A 203 -2.10 8.79 -25.64
C PHE A 203 -2.74 9.78 -26.63
N ARG A 204 -3.36 9.27 -27.70
CA ARG A 204 -4.17 10.07 -28.63
C ARG A 204 -5.53 9.46 -28.82
N GLN A 205 -6.57 10.28 -28.74
CA GLN A 205 -7.92 9.90 -29.12
C GLN A 205 -8.65 11.10 -29.73
N ARG A 206 -9.10 10.94 -30.99
CA ARG A 206 -9.72 12.02 -31.77
C ARG A 206 -8.79 13.26 -31.87
N ARG A 207 -9.12 14.35 -31.17
CA ARG A 207 -8.34 15.61 -31.14
C ARG A 207 -7.58 15.80 -29.83
N THR A 208 -7.69 14.87 -28.90
CA THR A 208 -7.01 14.92 -27.60
C THR A 208 -5.68 14.19 -27.72
N THR A 209 -4.60 14.87 -27.32
CA THR A 209 -3.29 14.28 -27.08
C THR A 209 -2.95 14.52 -25.61
N ALA A 210 -2.51 13.50 -24.91
CA ALA A 210 -2.15 13.55 -23.49
C ALA A 210 -1.00 12.58 -23.21
N HIS A 211 -0.34 12.74 -22.07
CA HIS A 211 0.61 11.77 -21.56
C HIS A 211 -0.11 10.51 -21.06
N GLY A 212 0.43 9.35 -21.39
CA GLY A 212 -0.05 8.05 -20.92
C GLY A 212 0.76 7.58 -19.72
N LEU A 213 0.09 7.31 -18.62
CA LEU A 213 0.67 6.71 -17.42
C LEU A 213 0.74 5.19 -17.61
N VAL A 214 1.94 4.63 -17.49
CA VAL A 214 2.23 3.18 -17.57
C VAL A 214 3.12 2.76 -16.41
N SER A 215 3.12 1.47 -16.06
CA SER A 215 4.09 0.87 -15.15
C SER A 215 4.86 -0.28 -15.80
N GLY A 216 5.91 -0.76 -15.15
CA GLY A 216 6.82 -1.76 -15.69
C GLY A 216 6.19 -3.16 -15.73
N THR A 217 6.38 -3.92 -16.81
CA THR A 217 5.91 -5.30 -16.95
C THR A 217 6.82 -6.27 -16.21
N VAL A 218 6.22 -7.34 -15.69
CA VAL A 218 6.88 -8.42 -14.95
C VAL A 218 6.45 -9.78 -15.51
N ASP A 219 7.22 -10.84 -15.24
CA ASP A 219 6.98 -12.18 -15.76
C ASP A 219 6.49 -13.19 -14.69
N TYR A 220 6.37 -12.75 -13.44
CA TYR A 220 6.07 -13.62 -12.31
C TYR A 220 4.57 -13.87 -12.07
N GLU A 221 3.71 -12.96 -12.53
CA GLU A 221 2.24 -13.10 -12.50
C GLU A 221 1.72 -12.98 -13.94
N PRO A 222 0.81 -13.86 -14.39
CA PRO A 222 0.19 -13.71 -15.71
C PRO A 222 -0.61 -12.40 -15.77
N GLY A 223 -0.07 -11.43 -16.49
CA GLY A 223 -0.72 -10.18 -16.84
C GLY A 223 -0.39 -9.79 -18.29
N ASP A 224 -1.29 -9.04 -18.91
CA ASP A 224 -1.09 -8.36 -20.20
C ASP A 224 -1.85 -7.02 -20.12
N ASP A 225 -1.71 -6.38 -18.95
CA ASP A 225 -2.37 -5.11 -18.65
C ASP A 225 -1.61 -3.95 -19.30
N CYS A 226 -0.32 -4.09 -19.62
CA CYS A 226 0.40 -3.12 -20.44
C CYS A 226 0.12 -3.33 -21.94
N PRO A 227 -0.40 -2.33 -22.68
CA PRO A 227 -0.56 -2.47 -24.12
C PRO A 227 0.79 -2.68 -24.80
N PRO A 228 0.94 -3.70 -25.68
CA PRO A 228 2.23 -4.06 -26.27
C PRO A 228 3.05 -2.92 -26.91
N PRO A 229 2.45 -1.92 -27.60
CA PRO A 229 3.22 -0.83 -28.21
C PRO A 229 3.94 0.10 -27.22
N VAL A 230 3.61 0.02 -25.93
CA VAL A 230 4.15 0.92 -24.89
C VAL A 230 4.63 0.16 -23.65
N ALA A 231 4.60 -1.17 -23.68
CA ALA A 231 5.14 -2.00 -22.63
C ALA A 231 6.64 -1.73 -22.46
N MET A 232 7.05 -1.60 -21.21
CA MET A 232 8.43 -1.44 -20.75
C MET A 232 8.60 -2.41 -19.60
N THR A 233 9.73 -3.09 -19.51
CA THR A 233 10.00 -3.99 -18.39
C THR A 233 10.11 -3.24 -17.07
N HIS A 234 9.96 -3.97 -15.97
CA HIS A 234 10.26 -3.46 -14.65
C HIS A 234 11.66 -2.82 -14.59
N ASP A 235 12.71 -3.46 -15.12
CA ASP A 235 14.06 -2.87 -15.16
C ASP A 235 14.14 -1.60 -16.03
N GLU A 236 13.37 -1.52 -17.12
CA GLU A 236 13.29 -0.32 -17.96
C GLU A 236 12.65 0.85 -17.22
N LEU A 237 11.78 0.64 -16.22
CA LEU A 237 11.05 1.75 -15.59
C LEU A 237 11.35 1.95 -14.11
N SER A 238 11.89 0.93 -13.43
CA SER A 238 12.18 0.92 -12.01
C SER A 238 13.16 2.03 -11.63
N LYS A 239 12.88 2.61 -10.47
CA LYS A 239 13.63 3.66 -9.80
C LYS A 239 14.04 3.19 -8.40
N ASP A 240 14.24 1.89 -8.19
CA ASP A 240 14.46 1.33 -6.84
C ASP A 240 15.89 1.49 -6.32
N LYS A 241 16.83 1.96 -7.14
CA LYS A 241 18.26 1.96 -6.80
C LYS A 241 18.96 3.14 -7.44
N THR A 242 19.80 3.84 -6.67
CA THR A 242 20.70 4.88 -7.23
C THR A 242 21.87 4.29 -8.03
N SER A 243 22.07 2.97 -8.00
CA SER A 243 23.11 2.28 -8.78
C SER A 243 22.92 2.40 -10.30
N LEU A 244 21.72 2.75 -10.77
CA LEU A 244 21.45 3.15 -12.14
C LEU A 244 21.85 4.62 -12.32
N THR A 245 23.12 4.86 -12.63
CA THR A 245 23.72 6.20 -12.62
C THR A 245 23.09 7.19 -13.60
N ASP A 246 22.42 6.69 -14.64
CA ASP A 246 21.68 7.47 -15.63
C ASP A 246 20.25 7.84 -15.19
N ARG A 247 19.81 7.42 -13.99
CA ARG A 247 18.46 7.64 -13.46
C ARG A 247 18.39 8.26 -12.08
N VAL A 248 19.53 8.74 -11.56
CA VAL A 248 19.63 9.27 -10.20
C VAL A 248 18.64 10.42 -9.97
N GLU A 249 18.43 11.29 -10.96
CA GLU A 249 17.47 12.39 -10.84
C GLU A 249 16.03 11.89 -10.69
N GLN A 250 15.62 10.92 -11.50
CA GLN A 250 14.28 10.33 -11.49
C GLN A 250 14.05 9.51 -10.22
N HIS A 251 15.06 8.78 -9.75
CA HIS A 251 15.04 8.12 -8.44
C HIS A 251 14.77 9.11 -7.31
N LEU A 252 15.54 10.21 -7.26
CA LEU A 252 15.39 11.21 -6.20
C LEU A 252 14.03 11.94 -6.28
N ALA A 253 13.54 12.24 -7.48
CA ALA A 253 12.23 12.83 -7.70
C ALA A 253 11.10 11.90 -7.23
N ALA A 254 11.14 10.62 -7.63
CA ALA A 254 10.17 9.62 -7.24
C ALA A 254 10.18 9.38 -5.72
N LYS A 255 11.37 9.25 -5.11
CA LYS A 255 11.53 9.11 -3.66
C LYS A 255 10.97 10.31 -2.90
N SER A 256 11.19 11.53 -3.40
CA SER A 256 10.64 12.75 -2.81
C SER A 256 9.11 12.76 -2.81
N LEU A 257 8.48 12.37 -3.93
CA LEU A 257 7.02 12.25 -4.01
C LEU A 257 6.49 11.10 -3.15
N ALA A 258 7.19 9.97 -3.09
CA ALA A 258 6.82 8.84 -2.25
C ALA A 258 6.86 9.20 -0.75
N ILE A 259 7.84 10.00 -0.30
CA ILE A 259 7.88 10.56 1.07
C ILE A 259 6.66 11.44 1.33
N GLN A 260 6.36 12.36 0.41
CA GLN A 260 5.23 13.28 0.55
C GLN A 260 3.90 12.52 0.57
N GLN A 261 3.69 11.57 -0.34
CA GLN A 261 2.48 10.74 -0.36
C GLN A 261 2.40 9.87 0.89
N THR A 262 3.48 9.22 1.32
CA THR A 262 3.49 8.41 2.56
C THR A 262 3.08 9.24 3.78
N ARG A 263 3.53 10.51 3.84
CA ARG A 263 3.12 11.44 4.89
C ARG A 263 1.64 11.81 4.76
N HIS A 264 1.16 12.04 3.55
CA HIS A 264 -0.25 12.31 3.30
C HIS A 264 -1.16 11.11 3.64
N GLU A 265 -0.71 9.89 3.38
CA GLU A 265 -1.44 8.66 3.72
C GLU A 265 -1.68 8.49 5.24
N TRP A 266 -0.83 9.10 6.08
CA TRP A 266 -1.12 9.22 7.53
C TRP A 266 -2.38 10.05 7.78
N CYS A 267 -2.49 11.20 7.12
CA CYS A 267 -3.66 12.08 7.26
C CYS A 267 -4.91 11.43 6.71
N ARG A 268 -4.81 10.75 5.57
CA ARG A 268 -5.89 9.95 5.00
C ARG A 268 -6.34 8.85 5.97
N LEU A 269 -5.43 8.06 6.54
CA LEU A 269 -5.77 7.03 7.54
C LEU A 269 -6.47 7.64 8.76
N ASN A 270 -5.98 8.78 9.27
CA ASN A 270 -6.59 9.46 10.40
C ASN A 270 -8.02 9.93 10.10
N GLN A 271 -8.26 10.51 8.91
CA GLN A 271 -9.60 10.93 8.48
C GLN A 271 -10.53 9.73 8.31
N LEU A 272 -10.08 8.65 7.65
CA LEU A 272 -10.88 7.45 7.47
C LEU A 272 -11.23 6.77 8.81
N ALA A 273 -10.29 6.76 9.77
CA ALA A 273 -10.53 6.24 11.11
C ALA A 273 -11.53 7.10 11.90
N HIS A 274 -11.45 8.43 11.75
CA HIS A 274 -12.45 9.35 12.31
C HIS A 274 -13.84 9.10 11.70
N ASP A 275 -13.94 8.98 10.39
CA ASP A 275 -15.24 8.80 9.72
C ASP A 275 -15.90 7.46 10.10
N ALA A 276 -15.09 6.42 10.33
CA ALA A 276 -15.60 5.11 10.73
C ALA A 276 -15.93 5.01 12.23
N TRP A 277 -15.12 5.62 13.11
CA TRP A 277 -15.15 5.34 14.56
C TRP A 277 -15.15 6.59 15.45
N GLY A 278 -15.19 7.79 14.88
CA GLY A 278 -15.08 9.07 15.57
C GLY A 278 -13.77 9.19 16.37
N ASP A 279 -13.85 9.89 17.50
CA ASP A 279 -12.72 10.12 18.41
C ASP A 279 -12.05 8.82 18.89
N ALA A 280 -12.79 7.71 18.96
CA ALA A 280 -12.23 6.44 19.39
C ALA A 280 -11.21 5.87 18.38
N GLY A 281 -11.43 6.07 17.08
CA GLY A 281 -10.50 5.67 16.03
C GLY A 281 -9.24 6.53 16.03
N THR A 282 -9.42 7.85 16.08
CA THR A 282 -8.29 8.80 16.06
C THR A 282 -7.47 8.77 17.34
N ALA A 283 -8.06 8.48 18.51
CA ALA A 283 -7.32 8.33 19.76
C ALA A 283 -6.29 7.19 19.70
N ARG A 284 -6.57 6.11 18.96
CA ARG A 284 -5.62 5.00 18.78
C ARG A 284 -4.44 5.41 17.91
N LEU A 285 -4.70 6.15 16.83
CA LEU A 285 -3.64 6.72 15.98
C LEU A 285 -2.82 7.77 16.73
N ALA A 286 -3.46 8.61 17.54
CA ALA A 286 -2.77 9.57 18.40
C ALA A 286 -1.84 8.88 19.41
N ALA A 287 -2.19 7.67 19.86
CA ALA A 287 -1.32 6.87 20.72
C ALA A 287 -0.05 6.36 20.00
N TRP A 288 0.01 6.37 18.68
CA TRP A 288 1.21 6.05 17.91
C TRP A 288 2.19 7.22 17.79
N VAL A 289 1.72 8.45 17.97
CA VAL A 289 2.51 9.68 17.82
C VAL A 289 3.45 9.85 19.02
N ALA A 290 4.72 10.14 18.74
CA ALA A 290 5.71 10.51 19.75
C ALA A 290 5.89 12.03 19.85
N ASP A 291 5.87 12.72 18.71
CA ASP A 291 6.04 14.17 18.61
C ASP A 291 4.89 14.81 17.82
N PRO A 292 3.81 15.25 18.51
CA PRO A 292 2.69 15.93 17.86
C PRO A 292 3.07 17.23 17.14
N GLY A 293 4.16 17.89 17.54
CA GLY A 293 4.60 19.15 16.91
C GLY A 293 5.22 18.94 15.52
N SER A 294 5.69 17.73 15.25
CA SER A 294 6.26 17.33 13.95
C SER A 294 5.29 16.52 13.07
N ALA A 295 4.12 16.18 13.60
CA ALA A 295 3.06 15.51 12.85
C ALA A 295 2.46 16.45 11.79
N PRO A 296 2.00 15.94 10.63
CA PRO A 296 1.35 16.76 9.62
C PRO A 296 0.03 17.36 10.13
N ASP A 297 -0.30 18.57 9.68
CA ASP A 297 -1.61 19.17 9.92
C ASP A 297 -2.61 18.63 8.89
N CYS A 298 -3.31 17.58 9.29
CA CYS A 298 -4.29 16.90 8.45
C CYS A 298 -5.58 17.69 8.20
N THR A 299 -5.68 18.95 8.63
CA THR A 299 -6.83 19.82 8.34
C THR A 299 -6.59 20.77 7.17
N THR A 300 -5.32 20.92 6.75
CA THR A 300 -4.90 21.91 5.73
C THR A 300 -4.24 21.30 4.49
N GLU A 301 -3.98 19.99 4.50
CA GLU A 301 -3.54 19.23 3.31
C GLU A 301 -4.73 18.87 2.41
#